data_AF-A0A1D2U0C9-F1
#
_entry.id   AF-A0A1D2U0C9-F1
#
_cell.length_a   1.000
_cell.length_b   1.000
_cell.length_c   1.000
_cell.angle_alpha   90.00
_cell.angle_beta   90.00
_cell.angle_gamma   90.00
#
_symmetry.space_group_name_H-M   'P 1'
#
loop_
_entity.id
_entity.type
_entity.pdbx_description
1 polymer ?
#
loop_
_entity_poly.entity_id
_entity_poly.type
_entity_poly.pdbx_seq_one_letter_code
_entity_poly.pdbx_strand_id
1 'polypeptide(L)'
;MPHMPHHIFYSWQSDTDNRIGRGFIQWALDRAIRAVNADADVDPADRDVRADRDTAGVPGMPPLADTIFDKIDRSVAFLSDLTHVATRANGERSPNPNVLLEHGWALKSKGWRSLIGVMNTAMGHPDEHPLPFDLRHFKRPIFYHCPADAPDEERQAARLGLQRDLEGALRAILDDEVLRAARVPPPPAEPHPHDVALLQRYRAQLPETLRQFLREHSFGTPYLRRKLDPLDEMNITWAGAEFDFEDPVLQETAKALRGANTSLMSLVYERIHVMDRNPEMGWPKTDYDVTHGIQKATLGAIEDLNGRAEALCNAIDAFERAGRARIRVAAEPPPAGQAPAIDPRWEAARIAVTDLAADRMRGGLPQIVQLPSVVLRVVPLAAMDRPRIDPKAVLFAARRFPPNTQVKVESDSDERQWWSFGIPLIPTANNPETRWLTRFVRPGLLEFEMTIGGRIDDDPEIVIDGRELEGGIVEHLERLAGIASTIGLKGPVLIGIAFRGVEDVILQRARPGGRKMHKPELFLPELQVEDLGTPLHDLLREQFDILWQAAGWPDGSPSFD
;
A
#
# COMPACT_ATOMS: atom_id res chain seq x y z
N MET A 1 8.06 6.14 19.92
CA MET A 1 8.95 6.64 21.00
C MET A 1 9.83 7.77 20.45
N PRO A 2 10.48 8.64 21.26
CA PRO A 2 11.54 9.49 20.72
C PRO A 2 12.70 8.62 20.22
N HIS A 3 13.40 9.05 19.17
CA HIS A 3 14.65 8.42 18.73
C HIS A 3 15.57 8.25 19.94
N MET A 4 15.84 7.00 20.34
CA MET A 4 16.76 6.74 21.44
C MET A 4 18.20 6.82 20.90
N PRO A 5 19.10 7.52 21.61
CA PRO A 5 20.51 7.58 21.22
C PRO A 5 21.15 6.18 21.27
N HIS A 6 22.04 5.93 20.31
CA HIS A 6 22.87 4.74 20.30
C HIS A 6 23.98 4.88 21.34
N HIS A 7 24.00 4.03 22.36
CA HIS A 7 25.00 4.11 23.42
C HIS A 7 26.21 3.21 23.16
N ILE A 8 27.42 3.71 23.41
CA ILE A 8 28.65 2.90 23.51
C ILE A 8 29.00 2.78 24.98
N PHE A 9 28.90 1.58 25.54
CA PHE A 9 29.29 1.37 26.93
C PHE A 9 30.81 1.26 27.05
N TYR A 10 31.44 2.13 27.83
CA TYR A 10 32.88 2.16 28.05
C TYR A 10 33.23 1.60 29.44
N SER A 11 33.84 0.42 29.45
CA SER A 11 34.44 -0.24 30.61
C SER A 11 35.93 0.09 30.72
N TRP A 12 36.35 0.65 31.85
CA TRP A 12 37.65 1.31 32.02
C TRP A 12 38.45 0.77 33.20
N GLN A 13 39.78 0.83 33.10
CA GLN A 13 40.68 0.38 34.16
C GLN A 13 40.82 1.45 35.25
N SER A 14 40.28 1.20 36.44
CA SER A 14 40.37 2.15 37.56
C SER A 14 41.77 2.30 38.16
N ASP A 15 42.61 1.31 37.96
CA ASP A 15 43.95 1.21 38.52
C ASP A 15 45.03 1.90 37.66
N THR A 16 44.62 2.60 36.60
CA THR A 16 45.53 3.34 35.70
C THR A 16 45.46 4.84 35.94
N ASP A 17 46.60 5.54 35.77
CA ASP A 17 46.59 7.00 35.82
C ASP A 17 45.69 7.57 34.72
N ASN A 18 44.86 8.53 35.09
CA ASN A 18 43.84 9.10 34.21
C ASN A 18 44.42 9.72 32.92
N ARG A 19 45.67 10.18 32.93
CA ARG A 19 46.37 10.78 31.78
C ARG A 19 46.79 9.75 30.73
N ILE A 20 46.86 8.46 31.08
CA ILE A 20 47.31 7.38 30.19
C ILE A 20 46.30 6.23 30.05
N GLY A 21 45.26 6.20 30.89
CA GLY A 21 44.16 5.22 30.87
C GLY A 21 42.80 5.87 30.67
N ARG A 22 41.91 5.81 31.68
CA ARG A 22 40.50 6.25 31.58
C ARG A 22 40.31 7.58 30.84
N GLY A 23 40.96 8.66 31.29
CA GLY A 23 40.79 9.99 30.71
C GLY A 23 41.34 10.10 29.28
N PHE A 24 42.43 9.39 29.00
CA PHE A 24 43.03 9.29 27.68
C PHE A 24 42.06 8.63 26.68
N ILE A 25 41.52 7.48 27.04
CA ILE A 25 40.63 6.69 26.18
C ILE A 25 39.28 7.41 26.03
N GLN A 26 38.71 7.96 27.11
CA GLN A 26 37.47 8.74 27.06
C GLN A 26 37.59 9.91 26.07
N TRP A 27 38.71 10.64 26.11
CA TRP A 27 38.94 11.75 25.19
C TRP A 27 38.91 11.30 23.73
N ALA A 28 39.57 10.17 23.43
CA ALA A 28 39.62 9.61 22.08
C ALA A 28 38.24 9.13 21.63
N LEU A 29 37.51 8.43 22.52
CA LEU A 29 36.14 7.97 22.27
C LEU A 29 35.18 9.15 22.00
N ASP A 30 35.18 10.18 22.83
CA ASP A 30 34.30 11.34 22.67
C ASP A 30 34.57 12.09 21.35
N ARG A 31 35.84 12.17 20.93
CA ARG A 31 36.24 12.75 19.64
C ARG A 31 35.78 11.87 18.47
N ALA A 32 35.95 10.56 18.56
CA ALA A 32 35.49 9.62 17.54
C ALA A 32 33.97 9.68 17.36
N ILE A 33 33.21 9.67 18.46
CA ILE A 33 31.74 9.83 18.44
C ILE A 33 31.33 11.14 17.79
N ARG A 34 31.99 12.26 18.13
CA ARG A 34 31.72 13.55 17.48
C ARG A 34 31.96 13.52 15.98
N ALA A 35 33.01 12.85 15.53
CA ALA A 35 33.30 12.71 14.10
C ALA A 35 32.23 11.87 13.38
N VAL A 36 31.81 10.76 13.99
CA VAL A 36 30.72 9.91 13.47
C VAL A 36 29.40 10.68 13.39
N ASN A 37 29.00 11.40 14.44
CA ASN A 37 27.74 12.14 14.46
C ASN A 37 27.73 13.34 13.49
N ALA A 38 28.89 13.89 13.14
CA ALA A 38 29.03 15.02 12.22
C ALA A 38 29.01 14.62 10.74
N ASP A 39 29.06 13.32 10.44
CA ASP A 39 29.15 12.80 9.09
C ASP A 39 27.78 12.87 8.37
N ALA A 40 27.77 13.49 7.19
CA ALA A 40 26.58 13.67 6.38
C ALA A 40 26.22 12.43 5.55
N ASP A 41 27.07 11.41 5.50
CA ASP A 41 26.83 10.17 4.74
C ASP A 41 26.29 9.02 5.62
N VAL A 42 26.30 9.18 6.95
CA VAL A 42 25.68 8.22 7.90
C VAL A 42 24.17 8.45 7.93
N ASP A 43 23.33 7.42 7.98
CA ASP A 43 21.87 7.60 8.08
C ASP A 43 21.51 8.50 9.29
N PRO A 44 20.65 9.52 9.17
CA PRO A 44 20.21 10.35 10.30
C PRO A 44 19.74 9.56 11.53
N ALA A 45 19.16 8.37 11.35
CA ALA A 45 18.76 7.47 12.44
C ALA A 45 19.95 6.82 13.19
N ASP A 46 21.16 6.90 12.65
CA ASP A 46 22.40 6.41 13.24
C ASP A 46 23.29 7.56 13.78
N ARG A 47 22.86 8.84 13.70
CA ARG A 47 23.66 10.04 14.05
C ARG A 47 23.56 10.53 15.50
N ASP A 48 22.87 9.82 16.39
CA ASP A 48 22.82 10.15 17.83
C ASP A 48 23.59 9.13 18.68
N VAL A 49 24.90 9.01 18.45
CA VAL A 49 25.77 8.12 19.22
C VAL A 49 26.30 8.84 20.48
N ARG A 50 26.31 8.16 21.63
CA ARG A 50 26.79 8.70 22.92
C ARG A 50 27.60 7.68 23.71
N ALA A 51 28.64 8.15 24.40
CA ALA A 51 29.34 7.32 25.36
C ALA A 51 28.50 7.16 26.64
N ASP A 52 28.50 5.97 27.21
CA ASP A 52 27.91 5.67 28.51
C ASP A 52 28.89 4.85 29.37
N ARG A 53 28.79 4.96 30.69
CA ARG A 53 29.64 4.24 31.65
C ARG A 53 29.01 4.18 33.03
N ASP A 54 29.51 3.24 33.85
CA ASP A 54 29.12 3.08 35.25
C ASP A 54 27.58 3.16 35.42
N THR A 55 27.09 3.78 36.50
CA THR A 55 25.67 4.09 36.71
C THR A 55 25.30 5.53 36.31
N ALA A 56 26.10 6.19 35.46
CA ALA A 56 25.87 7.58 35.08
C ALA A 56 24.47 7.78 34.45
N GLY A 57 23.76 8.85 34.83
CA GLY A 57 22.44 9.15 34.29
C GLY A 57 21.28 8.30 34.83
N VAL A 58 21.54 7.34 35.74
CA VAL A 58 20.49 6.55 36.38
C VAL A 58 20.05 7.24 37.69
N PRO A 59 18.76 7.57 37.89
CA PRO A 59 18.29 8.26 39.08
C PRO A 59 18.30 7.36 40.32
N GLY A 60 18.54 7.96 41.49
CA GLY A 60 18.45 7.28 42.79
C GLY A 60 19.70 6.48 43.19
N MET A 61 19.50 5.39 43.94
CA MET A 61 20.55 4.47 44.39
C MET A 61 20.33 3.08 43.77
N PRO A 62 20.65 2.90 42.48
CA PRO A 62 20.34 1.65 41.80
C PRO A 62 21.32 0.54 42.18
N PRO A 63 20.94 -0.75 42.06
CA PRO A 63 21.85 -1.88 42.26
C PRO A 63 22.97 -1.83 41.21
N LEU A 64 24.22 -1.67 41.66
CA LEU A 64 25.35 -1.33 40.79
C LEU A 64 25.56 -2.31 39.62
N ALA A 65 25.65 -3.61 39.93
CA ALA A 65 25.94 -4.64 38.94
C ALA A 65 24.81 -4.81 37.92
N ASP A 66 23.57 -4.95 38.38
CA ASP A 66 22.40 -5.11 37.51
C ASP A 66 22.24 -3.90 36.57
N THR A 67 22.48 -2.70 37.09
CA THR A 67 22.41 -1.46 36.29
C THR A 67 23.47 -1.41 35.19
N ILE A 68 24.70 -1.84 35.51
CA ILE A 68 25.79 -1.91 34.54
C ILE A 68 25.48 -2.95 33.47
N PHE A 69 25.01 -4.14 33.85
CA PHE A 69 24.63 -5.19 32.91
C PHE A 69 23.47 -4.76 32.00
N ASP A 70 22.45 -4.10 32.54
CA ASP A 70 21.34 -3.55 31.75
C ASP A 70 21.81 -2.50 30.74
N LYS A 71 22.75 -1.64 31.12
CA LYS A 71 23.35 -0.66 30.21
C LYS A 71 24.20 -1.32 29.11
N ILE A 72 24.96 -2.36 29.45
CA ILE A 72 25.72 -3.15 28.48
C ILE A 72 24.75 -3.85 27.50
N ASP A 73 23.65 -4.40 28.00
CA ASP A 73 22.64 -5.07 27.17
C ASP A 73 21.99 -4.11 26.18
N ARG A 74 21.80 -2.85 26.56
CA ARG A 74 21.18 -1.80 25.71
C ARG A 74 22.14 -1.03 24.81
N SER A 75 23.45 -1.16 25.00
CA SER A 75 24.43 -0.47 24.15
C SER A 75 24.41 -0.99 22.70
N VAL A 76 24.96 -0.24 21.75
CA VAL A 76 25.20 -0.72 20.37
C VAL A 76 26.60 -1.30 20.20
N ALA A 77 27.54 -0.83 21.02
CA ALA A 77 28.91 -1.28 21.07
C ALA A 77 29.41 -1.27 22.51
N PHE A 78 30.39 -2.13 22.79
CA PHE A 78 31.06 -2.21 24.08
C PHE A 78 32.55 -1.99 23.89
N LEU A 79 33.10 -0.99 24.58
CA LEU A 79 34.52 -0.68 24.60
C LEU A 79 35.11 -1.12 25.94
N SER A 80 36.06 -2.05 25.93
CA SER A 80 36.83 -2.43 27.12
C SER A 80 38.28 -2.00 27.03
N ASP A 81 38.76 -1.37 28.09
CA ASP A 81 40.18 -1.16 28.34
C ASP A 81 40.80 -2.45 28.89
N LEU A 82 41.59 -3.16 28.07
CA LEU A 82 42.27 -4.40 28.43
C LEU A 82 43.72 -4.17 28.88
N THR A 83 44.06 -2.94 29.27
CA THR A 83 45.37 -2.61 29.81
C THR A 83 45.66 -3.41 31.07
N HIS A 84 46.87 -3.95 31.18
CA HIS A 84 47.30 -4.68 32.36
C HIS A 84 47.44 -3.76 33.57
N VAL A 85 46.92 -4.21 34.73
CA VAL A 85 47.00 -3.48 36.00
C VAL A 85 47.48 -4.34 37.17
N ALA A 86 47.52 -5.66 37.00
CA ALA A 86 47.94 -6.60 38.03
C ALA A 86 48.98 -7.59 37.51
N THR A 87 49.79 -8.13 38.41
CA THR A 87 50.74 -9.22 38.13
C THR A 87 50.29 -10.47 38.86
N ARG A 88 50.22 -11.59 38.12
CA ARG A 88 49.85 -12.92 38.61
C ARG A 88 51.03 -13.57 39.33
N ALA A 89 50.77 -14.61 40.12
CA ALA A 89 51.80 -15.34 40.86
C ALA A 89 52.89 -15.97 39.96
N ASN A 90 52.57 -16.26 38.70
CA ASN A 90 53.50 -16.77 37.70
C ASN A 90 54.28 -15.68 36.94
N GLY A 91 54.11 -14.40 37.31
CA GLY A 91 54.77 -13.26 36.65
C GLY A 91 54.07 -12.73 35.41
N GLU A 92 53.02 -13.39 34.91
CA GLU A 92 52.17 -12.85 33.84
C GLU A 92 51.36 -11.65 34.33
N ARG A 93 50.96 -10.74 33.43
CA ARG A 93 50.12 -9.60 33.78
C ARG A 93 48.63 -9.86 33.49
N SER A 94 47.74 -9.12 34.13
CA SER A 94 46.29 -9.23 33.95
C SER A 94 45.61 -7.87 33.96
N PRO A 95 44.56 -7.67 33.14
CA PRO A 95 43.63 -6.54 33.30
C PRO A 95 42.80 -6.66 34.58
N ASN A 96 42.11 -5.57 34.96
CA ASN A 96 41.19 -5.56 36.10
C ASN A 96 40.08 -6.61 35.92
N PRO A 97 39.82 -7.48 36.91
CA PRO A 97 38.77 -8.50 36.85
C PRO A 97 37.36 -7.97 36.60
N ASN A 98 37.01 -6.75 37.06
CA ASN A 98 35.70 -6.15 36.82
C ASN A 98 35.51 -5.83 35.34
N VAL A 99 36.53 -5.27 34.69
CA VAL A 99 36.51 -5.02 33.24
C VAL A 99 36.41 -6.33 32.46
N LEU A 100 37.10 -7.38 32.91
CA LEU A 100 36.99 -8.71 32.30
C LEU A 100 35.59 -9.33 32.48
N LEU A 101 34.95 -9.13 33.64
CA LEU A 101 33.59 -9.59 33.90
C LEU A 101 32.59 -8.88 32.98
N GLU A 102 32.67 -7.55 32.88
CA GLU A 102 31.84 -6.75 31.98
C GLU A 102 32.08 -7.11 30.51
N HIS A 103 33.33 -7.36 30.11
CA HIS A 103 33.68 -7.84 28.77
C HIS A 103 33.05 -9.21 28.49
N GLY A 104 33.12 -10.14 29.45
CA GLY A 104 32.46 -11.44 29.33
C GLY A 104 30.94 -11.33 29.21
N TRP A 105 30.32 -10.43 29.99
CA TRP A 105 28.89 -10.14 29.89
C TRP A 105 28.52 -9.55 28.53
N ALA A 106 29.26 -8.54 28.07
CA ALA A 106 29.08 -7.92 26.77
C ALA A 106 29.23 -8.95 25.64
N LEU A 107 30.20 -9.85 25.74
CA LEU A 107 30.38 -10.93 24.78
C LEU A 107 29.16 -11.87 24.74
N LYS A 108 28.66 -12.29 25.90
CA LYS A 108 27.46 -13.13 26.00
C LYS A 108 26.22 -12.44 25.44
N SER A 109 26.11 -11.13 25.66
CA SER A 109 24.92 -10.33 25.36
C SER A 109 24.88 -9.84 23.91
N LYS A 110 26.02 -9.43 23.35
CA LYS A 110 26.11 -8.74 22.05
C LYS A 110 26.90 -9.51 21.00
N GLY A 111 27.74 -10.45 21.42
CA GLY A 111 28.65 -11.18 20.55
C GLY A 111 29.81 -10.34 20.03
N TRP A 112 30.81 -11.01 19.44
CA TRP A 112 32.08 -10.41 19.04
C TRP A 112 32.00 -9.20 18.10
N ARG A 113 30.94 -9.12 17.27
CA ARG A 113 30.79 -8.06 16.25
C ARG A 113 30.65 -6.66 16.86
N SER A 114 30.17 -6.56 18.11
CA SER A 114 29.93 -5.28 18.80
C SER A 114 31.01 -4.90 19.82
N LEU A 115 32.06 -5.70 19.97
CA LEU A 115 33.09 -5.51 21.00
C LEU A 115 34.33 -4.81 20.40
N ILE A 116 34.80 -3.80 21.11
CA ILE A 116 36.07 -3.11 20.85
C ILE A 116 36.95 -3.28 22.09
N GLY A 117 38.13 -3.86 21.90
CA GLY A 117 39.18 -3.85 22.92
C GLY A 117 40.18 -2.73 22.63
N VAL A 118 40.62 -2.02 23.66
CA VAL A 118 41.78 -1.12 23.59
C VAL A 118 42.80 -1.51 24.64
N MET A 119 44.07 -1.21 24.42
CA MET A 119 45.12 -1.57 25.36
C MET A 119 46.32 -0.62 25.25
N ASN A 120 46.75 -0.08 26.39
CA ASN A 120 48.01 0.65 26.50
C ASN A 120 49.18 -0.33 26.63
N THR A 121 49.96 -0.47 25.57
CA THR A 121 51.10 -1.41 25.54
C THR A 121 52.27 -0.97 26.41
N ALA A 122 52.31 0.28 26.87
CA ALA A 122 53.29 0.73 27.87
C ALA A 122 53.16 -0.02 29.21
N MET A 123 52.00 -0.61 29.48
CA MET A 123 51.75 -1.43 30.66
C MET A 123 52.04 -2.93 30.44
N GLY A 124 52.68 -3.27 29.32
CA GLY A 124 53.03 -4.63 28.94
C GLY A 124 52.39 -4.99 27.60
N HIS A 125 53.21 -5.45 26.64
CA HIS A 125 52.71 -5.88 25.34
C HIS A 125 52.11 -7.29 25.43
N PRO A 126 50.99 -7.60 24.75
CA PRO A 126 50.37 -8.93 24.81
C PRO A 126 51.20 -10.06 24.18
N ASP A 127 52.30 -9.75 23.49
CA ASP A 127 53.27 -10.77 23.04
C ASP A 127 54.15 -11.27 24.19
N GLU A 128 54.43 -10.43 25.17
CA GLU A 128 55.25 -10.75 26.35
C GLU A 128 54.37 -11.16 27.54
N HIS A 129 53.22 -10.51 27.68
CA HIS A 129 52.24 -10.75 28.73
C HIS A 129 50.89 -11.05 28.10
N PRO A 130 50.63 -12.30 27.67
CA PRO A 130 49.43 -12.59 26.92
C PRO A 130 48.16 -12.32 27.73
N LEU A 131 47.14 -11.79 27.06
CA LEU A 131 45.79 -11.65 27.64
C LEU A 131 45.26 -13.00 28.14
N PRO A 132 44.25 -13.03 29.03
CA PRO A 132 43.61 -14.27 29.48
C PRO A 132 43.24 -15.21 28.32
N PHE A 133 43.31 -16.52 28.54
CA PHE A 133 43.14 -17.55 27.49
C PHE A 133 41.93 -17.30 26.58
N ASP A 134 40.79 -16.96 27.17
CA ASP A 134 39.53 -16.67 26.46
C ASP A 134 39.62 -15.47 25.50
N LEU A 135 40.62 -14.61 25.62
CA LEU A 135 40.85 -13.45 24.74
C LEU A 135 41.99 -13.66 23.74
N ARG A 136 42.72 -14.79 23.81
CA ARG A 136 43.90 -15.04 22.95
C ARG A 136 43.54 -15.46 21.51
N HIS A 137 42.34 -16.00 21.30
CA HIS A 137 41.92 -16.60 20.04
C HIS A 137 41.07 -15.67 19.15
N PHE A 138 41.04 -14.38 19.47
CA PHE A 138 40.21 -13.38 18.79
C PHE A 138 41.07 -12.24 18.26
N LYS A 139 40.44 -11.34 17.49
CA LYS A 139 41.10 -10.14 16.96
C LYS A 139 41.72 -9.35 18.11
N ARG A 140 43.00 -8.98 17.96
CA ARG A 140 43.72 -8.20 18.97
C ARG A 140 43.03 -6.86 19.23
N PRO A 141 43.11 -6.33 20.47
CA PRO A 141 42.62 -5.00 20.77
C PRO A 141 43.41 -3.95 19.99
N ILE A 142 42.82 -2.76 19.87
CA ILE A 142 43.50 -1.58 19.34
C ILE A 142 44.59 -1.19 20.33
N PHE A 143 45.83 -1.17 19.86
CA PHE A 143 46.98 -0.79 20.67
C PHE A 143 47.22 0.70 20.58
N TYR A 144 47.49 1.30 21.74
CA TYR A 144 48.17 2.58 21.80
C TYR A 144 49.34 2.46 22.77
N HIS A 145 50.35 3.30 22.60
CA HIS A 145 51.51 3.33 23.48
C HIS A 145 51.60 4.71 24.12
N CYS A 146 51.45 4.77 25.44
CA CYS A 146 51.64 6.01 26.19
C CYS A 146 52.17 5.69 27.59
N PRO A 147 53.50 5.76 27.81
CA PRO A 147 54.06 5.64 29.15
C PRO A 147 53.69 6.87 30.00
N ALA A 148 53.82 6.73 31.33
CA ALA A 148 53.40 7.75 32.28
C ALA A 148 54.17 9.08 32.12
N ASP A 149 55.45 8.98 31.76
CA ASP A 149 56.39 10.07 31.53
C ASP A 149 56.45 10.54 30.07
N ALA A 150 55.55 10.05 29.21
CA ALA A 150 55.49 10.46 27.80
C ALA A 150 55.42 12.00 27.67
N PRO A 151 56.22 12.63 26.78
CA PRO A 151 56.07 14.03 26.44
C PRO A 151 54.67 14.39 25.97
N ASP A 152 54.25 15.64 26.17
CA ASP A 152 52.89 16.08 25.83
C ASP A 152 52.57 15.92 24.34
N GLU A 153 53.55 16.14 23.45
CA GLU A 153 53.41 15.96 22.01
C GLU A 153 53.17 14.49 21.64
N GLU A 154 53.97 13.56 22.18
CA GLU A 154 53.81 12.12 21.95
C GLU A 154 52.47 11.62 22.51
N ARG A 155 52.08 12.07 23.71
CA ARG A 155 50.78 11.74 24.30
C ARG A 155 49.62 12.23 23.43
N GLN A 156 49.76 13.41 22.84
CA GLN A 156 48.74 13.97 21.95
C GLN A 156 48.68 13.21 20.62
N ALA A 157 49.83 12.83 20.04
CA ALA A 157 49.89 12.00 18.84
C ALA A 157 49.25 10.63 19.07
N ALA A 158 49.56 9.97 20.20
CA ALA A 158 48.94 8.70 20.58
C ALA A 158 47.43 8.82 20.77
N ARG A 159 46.94 9.92 21.38
CA ARG A 159 45.49 10.19 21.52
C ARG A 159 44.78 10.34 20.18
N LEU A 160 45.38 11.06 19.24
CA LEU A 160 44.84 11.24 17.89
C LEU A 160 44.85 9.92 17.11
N GLY A 161 45.89 9.11 17.26
CA GLY A 161 45.94 7.75 16.70
C GLY A 161 44.80 6.88 17.20
N LEU A 162 44.63 6.80 18.54
CA LEU A 162 43.54 6.05 19.14
C LEU A 162 42.16 6.58 18.72
N GLN A 163 41.98 7.90 18.63
CA GLN A 163 40.75 8.49 18.13
C GLN A 163 40.41 7.97 16.73
N ARG A 164 41.36 8.04 15.80
CA ARG A 164 41.15 7.61 14.40
C ARG A 164 40.78 6.13 14.33
N ASP A 165 41.48 5.30 15.10
CA ASP A 165 41.26 3.85 15.08
C ASP A 165 39.91 3.48 15.73
N LEU A 166 39.51 4.18 16.81
CA LEU A 166 38.17 4.07 17.39
C LEU A 166 37.08 4.55 16.43
N GLU A 167 37.29 5.65 15.72
CA GLU A 167 36.36 6.13 14.70
C GLU A 167 36.13 5.06 13.62
N GLY A 168 37.20 4.47 13.08
CA GLY A 168 37.09 3.39 12.10
C GLY A 168 36.36 2.16 12.66
N ALA A 169 36.61 1.78 13.92
CA ALA A 169 35.93 0.66 14.57
C ALA A 169 34.44 0.94 14.80
N LEU A 170 34.09 2.15 15.25
CA LEU A 170 32.69 2.55 15.47
C LEU A 170 31.91 2.59 14.16
N ARG A 171 32.50 3.15 13.10
CA ARG A 171 31.89 3.14 11.75
C ARG A 171 31.63 1.71 11.29
N ALA A 172 32.62 0.83 11.40
CA ALA A 172 32.45 -0.57 11.03
C ALA A 172 31.32 -1.26 11.79
N ILE A 173 31.10 -0.94 13.07
CA ILE A 173 30.00 -1.51 13.88
C ILE A 173 28.64 -0.90 13.51
N LEU A 174 28.59 0.40 13.25
CA LEU A 174 27.36 1.11 12.90
C LEU A 174 26.90 0.74 11.50
N ASP A 175 27.83 0.53 10.57
CA ASP A 175 27.56 0.16 9.18
C ASP A 175 27.36 -1.35 8.95
N ASP A 176 27.56 -2.17 9.98
CA ASP A 176 27.43 -3.62 9.87
C ASP A 176 25.96 -4.03 9.67
N GLU A 177 25.62 -4.52 8.48
CA GLU A 177 24.25 -4.90 8.11
C GLU A 177 23.65 -5.98 9.03
N VAL A 178 24.46 -6.91 9.52
CA VAL A 178 24.00 -7.97 10.44
C VAL A 178 23.63 -7.37 11.79
N LEU A 179 24.46 -6.46 12.31
CA LEU A 179 24.13 -5.74 13.55
C LEU A 179 22.94 -4.80 13.36
N ARG A 180 22.84 -4.10 12.22
CA ARG A 180 21.66 -3.27 11.90
C ARG A 180 20.38 -4.12 11.84
N ALA A 181 20.41 -5.27 11.18
CA ALA A 181 19.27 -6.19 11.12
C ALA A 181 18.90 -6.74 12.51
N ALA A 182 19.89 -7.05 13.36
CA ALA A 182 19.66 -7.52 14.73
C ALA A 182 19.11 -6.44 15.67
N ARG A 183 19.31 -5.14 15.37
CA ARG A 183 18.73 -4.01 16.12
C ARG A 183 17.24 -3.81 15.81
N VAL A 184 16.78 -4.24 14.64
CA VAL A 184 15.36 -4.23 14.31
C VAL A 184 14.69 -5.30 15.19
N PRO A 185 13.73 -4.94 16.05
CA PRO A 185 13.00 -5.92 16.83
C PRO A 185 12.42 -6.96 15.89
N PRO A 186 12.47 -8.26 16.21
CA PRO A 186 11.79 -9.26 15.41
C PRO A 186 10.31 -8.85 15.28
N PRO A 187 9.67 -9.11 14.13
CA PRO A 187 8.25 -8.81 13.98
C PRO A 187 7.47 -9.51 15.11
N PRO A 188 6.45 -8.86 15.68
CA PRO A 188 5.67 -9.46 16.74
C PRO A 188 5.04 -10.77 16.24
N ALA A 189 4.95 -11.77 17.13
CA ALA A 189 4.35 -13.07 16.79
C ALA A 189 2.88 -12.91 16.34
N GLU A 190 2.16 -11.99 16.97
CA GLU A 190 0.84 -11.52 16.58
C GLU A 190 0.85 -9.98 16.54
N PRO A 191 0.48 -9.34 15.41
CA PRO A 191 0.43 -7.89 15.33
C PRO A 191 -0.67 -7.32 16.22
N HIS A 192 -0.42 -6.16 16.83
CA HIS A 192 -1.39 -5.52 17.71
C HIS A 192 -2.64 -5.09 16.92
N PRO A 193 -3.88 -5.34 17.40
CA PRO A 193 -5.10 -5.04 16.65
C PRO A 193 -5.24 -3.56 16.23
N HIS A 194 -4.75 -2.64 17.08
CA HIS A 194 -4.72 -1.22 16.77
C HIS A 194 -3.85 -0.93 15.54
N ASP A 195 -2.64 -1.51 15.49
CA ASP A 195 -1.68 -1.29 14.41
C ASP A 195 -2.24 -1.80 13.08
N VAL A 196 -2.95 -2.94 13.10
CA VAL A 196 -3.63 -3.48 11.91
C VAL A 196 -4.71 -2.51 11.41
N ALA A 197 -5.59 -2.05 12.31
CA ALA A 197 -6.66 -1.11 11.95
C ALA A 197 -6.11 0.23 11.46
N LEU A 198 -5.07 0.75 12.12
CA LEU A 198 -4.44 2.01 11.76
C LEU A 198 -3.72 1.93 10.42
N LEU A 199 -3.01 0.83 10.12
CA LEU A 199 -2.39 0.60 8.81
C LEU A 199 -3.44 0.63 7.67
N GLN A 200 -4.61 0.03 7.88
CA GLN A 200 -5.69 0.09 6.88
C GLN A 200 -6.25 1.51 6.72
N ARG A 201 -6.34 2.27 7.81
CA ARG A 201 -6.73 3.68 7.75
C ARG A 201 -5.73 4.52 6.96
N TYR A 202 -4.42 4.30 7.13
CA TYR A 202 -3.38 4.91 6.30
C TYR A 202 -3.56 4.59 4.81
N ARG A 203 -3.85 3.34 4.47
CA ARG A 203 -4.09 2.92 3.07
C ARG A 203 -5.33 3.56 2.45
N ALA A 204 -6.40 3.69 3.23
CA ALA A 204 -7.61 4.39 2.80
C ALA A 204 -7.37 5.90 2.60
N GLN A 205 -6.60 6.52 3.49
CA GLN A 205 -6.23 7.94 3.39
C GLN A 205 -5.26 8.22 2.22
N LEU A 206 -4.49 7.22 1.78
CA LEU A 206 -3.49 7.34 0.72
C LEU A 206 -3.85 6.48 -0.51
N PRO A 207 -4.96 6.80 -1.22
CA PRO A 207 -5.43 6.00 -2.35
C PRO A 207 -4.41 5.97 -3.50
N GLU A 208 -4.53 4.97 -4.38
CA GLU A 208 -3.63 4.82 -5.54
C GLU A 208 -3.59 6.07 -6.42
N THR A 209 -4.74 6.73 -6.61
CA THR A 209 -4.84 7.96 -7.41
C THR A 209 -4.00 9.12 -6.86
N LEU A 210 -3.92 9.25 -5.53
CA LEU A 210 -3.05 10.24 -4.87
C LEU A 210 -1.58 9.85 -5.04
N ARG A 211 -1.24 8.57 -4.81
CA ARG A 211 0.14 8.07 -4.94
C ARG A 211 0.66 8.23 -6.36
N GLN A 212 -0.16 7.94 -7.37
CA GLN A 212 0.17 8.18 -8.76
C GLN A 212 0.39 9.67 -9.04
N PHE A 213 -0.48 10.55 -8.53
CA PHE A 213 -0.32 11.99 -8.67
C PHE A 213 1.01 12.49 -8.10
N LEU A 214 1.35 12.11 -6.86
CA LEU A 214 2.61 12.53 -6.23
C LEU A 214 3.86 12.05 -6.97
N ARG A 215 3.76 10.92 -7.69
CA ARG A 215 4.87 10.33 -8.43
C ARG A 215 5.05 10.93 -9.82
N GLU A 216 3.96 11.21 -10.52
CA GLU A 216 3.98 11.56 -11.95
C GLU A 216 3.81 13.07 -12.20
N HIS A 217 3.18 13.80 -11.27
CA HIS A 217 2.87 15.20 -11.47
C HIS A 217 4.05 16.11 -11.09
N SER A 218 4.36 17.05 -11.99
CA SER A 218 5.21 18.20 -11.66
C SER A 218 4.35 19.38 -11.24
N PHE A 219 4.60 19.91 -10.04
CA PHE A 219 3.94 21.11 -9.51
C PHE A 219 4.18 22.35 -10.37
N GLY A 220 5.09 22.30 -11.35
CA GLY A 220 5.22 23.34 -12.38
C GLY A 220 4.02 23.44 -13.33
N THR A 221 3.12 22.47 -13.31
CA THR A 221 1.88 22.43 -14.10
C THR A 221 0.65 22.59 -13.21
N PRO A 222 -0.47 23.16 -13.70
CA PRO A 222 -1.69 23.32 -12.91
C PRO A 222 -2.31 21.97 -12.54
N TYR A 223 -2.95 21.89 -11.37
CA TYR A 223 -3.68 20.70 -10.92
C TYR A 223 -4.94 21.05 -10.14
N LEU A 224 -5.86 20.09 -10.03
CA LEU A 224 -7.02 20.22 -9.15
C LEU A 224 -6.58 20.11 -7.69
N ARG A 225 -6.82 21.15 -6.89
CA ARG A 225 -6.42 21.21 -5.47
C ARG A 225 -6.94 20.02 -4.66
N ARG A 226 -8.15 19.55 -5.00
CA ARG A 226 -8.79 18.39 -4.37
C ARG A 226 -7.97 17.10 -4.44
N LYS A 227 -7.00 17.00 -5.35
CA LYS A 227 -6.07 15.86 -5.41
C LYS A 227 -5.21 15.73 -4.15
N LEU A 228 -5.01 16.81 -3.40
CA LEU A 228 -4.25 16.82 -2.14
C LEU A 228 -5.14 16.82 -0.90
N ASP A 229 -6.47 16.80 -1.04
CA ASP A 229 -7.41 16.78 0.11
C ASP A 229 -7.11 15.65 1.11
N PRO A 230 -6.73 14.42 0.69
CA PRO A 230 -6.44 13.39 1.68
C PRO A 230 -5.20 13.71 2.54
N LEU A 231 -4.23 14.45 2.00
CA LEU A 231 -3.04 14.89 2.73
C LEU A 231 -3.35 16.07 3.66
N ASP A 232 -4.21 16.97 3.21
CA ASP A 232 -4.74 18.10 3.98
C ASP A 232 -5.54 17.61 5.19
N GLU A 233 -6.50 16.72 4.95
CA GLU A 233 -7.33 16.09 5.98
C GLU A 233 -6.48 15.39 7.03
N MET A 234 -5.44 14.65 6.59
CA MET A 234 -4.52 13.96 7.50
C MET A 234 -3.79 14.96 8.42
N ASN A 235 -3.30 16.09 7.90
CA ASN A 235 -2.61 17.09 8.73
C ASN A 235 -3.55 17.80 9.71
N ILE A 236 -4.83 17.96 9.35
CA ILE A 236 -5.81 18.66 10.17
C ILE A 236 -6.40 17.74 11.25
N THR A 237 -6.74 16.51 10.89
CA THR A 237 -7.59 15.64 11.71
C THR A 237 -6.81 14.57 12.46
N TRP A 238 -5.57 14.24 12.06
CA TRP A 238 -4.81 13.16 12.69
C TRP A 238 -3.92 13.71 13.80
N ALA A 239 -4.53 13.97 14.96
CA ALA A 239 -3.88 14.44 16.17
C ALA A 239 -4.18 13.50 17.33
N GLY A 240 -3.20 13.29 18.22
CA GLY A 240 -3.36 12.41 19.38
C GLY A 240 -2.71 11.03 19.21
N ALA A 241 -2.76 10.25 20.30
CA ALA A 241 -2.10 8.96 20.42
C ALA A 241 -2.83 7.83 19.66
N GLU A 242 -4.07 8.05 19.23
CA GLU A 242 -4.85 7.09 18.43
C GLU A 242 -4.33 6.92 16.98
N PHE A 243 -3.35 7.74 16.59
CA PHE A 243 -2.62 7.65 15.32
C PHE A 243 -1.17 7.20 15.51
N ASP A 244 -0.82 6.72 16.70
CA ASP A 244 0.49 6.14 17.00
C ASP A 244 0.41 4.62 16.94
N PHE A 245 1.34 4.01 16.20
CA PHE A 245 1.52 2.56 16.21
C PHE A 245 2.22 2.13 17.51
N GLU A 246 1.81 0.97 18.03
CA GLU A 246 2.48 0.26 19.12
C GLU A 246 3.77 -0.40 18.63
N ASP A 247 3.78 -0.93 17.40
CA ASP A 247 4.99 -1.43 16.75
C ASP A 247 5.98 -0.28 16.49
N PRO A 248 7.20 -0.32 17.07
CA PRO A 248 8.12 0.82 17.01
C PRO A 248 8.64 1.09 15.60
N VAL A 249 8.70 0.11 14.69
CA VAL A 249 9.17 0.35 13.31
C VAL A 249 8.06 0.91 12.44
N LEU A 250 6.82 0.44 12.61
CA LEU A 250 5.67 1.09 11.98
C LEU A 250 5.54 2.53 12.47
N GLN A 251 5.75 2.77 13.76
CA GLN A 251 5.63 4.10 14.34
C GLN A 251 6.66 5.07 13.78
N GLU A 252 7.93 4.66 13.67
CA GLU A 252 8.97 5.54 13.12
C GLU A 252 8.74 5.82 11.63
N THR A 253 8.35 4.83 10.83
CA THR A 253 8.04 5.05 9.41
C THR A 253 6.77 5.89 9.20
N ALA A 254 5.74 5.72 10.04
CA ALA A 254 4.52 6.53 10.01
C ALA A 254 4.78 8.00 10.37
N LYS A 255 5.66 8.25 11.35
CA LYS A 255 6.12 9.61 11.69
C LYS A 255 6.90 10.25 10.55
N ALA A 256 7.81 9.52 9.91
CA ALA A 256 8.56 10.03 8.76
C ALA A 256 7.61 10.43 7.63
N LEU A 257 6.60 9.60 7.34
CA LEU A 257 5.54 9.90 6.37
C LEU A 257 4.76 11.16 6.75
N ARG A 258 4.26 11.26 7.99
CA ARG A 258 3.52 12.45 8.46
C ARG A 258 4.38 13.72 8.45
N GLY A 259 5.66 13.60 8.77
CA GLY A 259 6.63 14.68 8.69
C GLY A 259 6.84 15.16 7.25
N ALA A 260 7.01 14.23 6.31
CA ALA A 260 7.10 14.54 4.88
C ALA A 260 5.80 15.18 4.36
N ASN A 261 4.64 14.69 4.82
CA ASN A 261 3.35 15.28 4.47
C ASN A 261 3.21 16.72 4.97
N THR A 262 3.54 16.95 6.25
CA THR A 262 3.51 18.30 6.85
C THR A 262 4.45 19.25 6.10
N SER A 263 5.65 18.75 5.76
CA SER A 263 6.67 19.48 5.01
C SER A 263 6.19 19.90 3.61
N LEU A 264 5.54 18.99 2.86
CA LEU A 264 4.98 19.29 1.55
C LEU A 264 3.80 20.26 1.67
N MET A 265 2.82 19.95 2.52
CA MET A 265 1.59 20.74 2.63
C MET A 265 1.84 22.16 3.13
N SER A 266 2.81 22.37 4.02
CA SER A 266 3.21 23.72 4.44
C SER A 266 3.66 24.58 3.25
N LEU A 267 4.44 24.00 2.33
CA LEU A 267 4.88 24.71 1.14
C LEU A 267 3.74 24.88 0.13
N VAL A 268 2.83 23.91 0.03
CA VAL A 268 1.61 24.02 -0.78
C VAL A 268 0.77 25.21 -0.33
N TYR A 269 0.52 25.40 0.97
CA TYR A 269 -0.24 26.56 1.46
C TYR A 269 0.47 27.89 1.20
N GLU A 270 1.80 27.92 1.24
CA GLU A 270 2.57 29.14 1.00
C GLU A 270 2.63 29.51 -0.48
N ARG A 271 2.80 28.52 -1.36
CA ARG A 271 3.24 28.74 -2.75
C ARG A 271 2.21 28.41 -3.81
N ILE A 272 1.10 27.76 -3.48
CA ILE A 272 0.07 27.42 -4.46
C ILE A 272 -1.00 28.50 -4.49
N HIS A 273 -1.23 29.05 -5.68
CA HIS A 273 -2.19 30.10 -5.94
C HIS A 273 -3.35 29.58 -6.81
N VAL A 274 -4.45 30.32 -6.77
CA VAL A 274 -5.63 30.09 -7.60
C VAL A 274 -5.33 30.53 -9.03
N MET A 275 -5.56 29.66 -10.01
CA MET A 275 -5.36 29.97 -11.43
C MET A 275 -6.61 30.62 -12.03
N ASP A 276 -6.49 31.75 -12.73
CA ASP A 276 -7.57 32.39 -13.51
C ASP A 276 -8.90 32.59 -12.75
N ARG A 277 -8.82 32.86 -11.44
CA ARG A 277 -9.98 32.95 -10.52
C ARG A 277 -10.79 31.64 -10.36
N ASN A 278 -10.28 30.49 -10.81
CA ASN A 278 -10.89 29.19 -10.58
C ASN A 278 -10.38 28.58 -9.25
N PRO A 279 -11.17 28.61 -8.15
CA PRO A 279 -10.72 28.21 -6.81
C PRO A 279 -10.33 26.73 -6.71
N GLU A 280 -10.75 25.90 -7.67
CA GLU A 280 -10.45 24.47 -7.71
C GLU A 280 -9.07 24.16 -8.28
N MET A 281 -8.47 25.09 -9.02
CA MET A 281 -7.16 24.91 -9.66
C MET A 281 -6.06 25.53 -8.81
N GLY A 282 -5.02 24.74 -8.56
CA GLY A 282 -3.81 25.14 -7.84
C GLY A 282 -2.63 25.21 -8.79
N TRP A 283 -1.85 26.28 -8.70
CA TRP A 283 -0.62 26.43 -9.46
C TRP A 283 0.36 27.37 -8.73
N PRO A 284 1.67 27.07 -8.68
CA PRO A 284 2.64 27.97 -8.06
C PRO A 284 3.01 29.18 -8.93
N LYS A 285 2.66 29.17 -10.22
CA LYS A 285 2.86 30.35 -11.07
C LYS A 285 1.67 31.29 -10.89
N THR A 286 1.97 32.55 -10.63
CA THR A 286 0.95 33.60 -10.55
C THR A 286 0.53 34.06 -11.95
N ASP A 287 -0.62 34.73 -12.08
CA ASP A 287 -1.05 35.37 -13.33
C ASP A 287 0.04 36.33 -13.88
N TYR A 288 0.85 36.91 -12.99
CA TYR A 288 1.99 37.75 -13.35
C TYR A 288 3.13 36.93 -14.01
N ASP A 289 3.49 35.77 -13.45
CA ASP A 289 4.51 34.88 -14.02
C ASP A 289 4.15 34.40 -15.43
N VAL A 290 2.85 34.16 -15.66
CA VAL A 290 2.33 33.70 -16.96
C VAL A 290 2.43 34.80 -18.01
N THR A 291 2.18 36.05 -17.61
CA THR A 291 2.10 37.20 -18.52
C THR A 291 3.44 37.89 -18.77
N HIS A 292 4.38 37.83 -17.80
CA HIS A 292 5.64 38.59 -17.83
C HIS A 292 6.90 37.72 -17.76
N GLY A 293 6.75 36.39 -17.72
CA GLY A 293 7.85 35.43 -17.56
C GLY A 293 8.04 34.99 -16.11
N ILE A 294 8.58 33.78 -15.93
CA ILE A 294 8.62 33.10 -14.63
C ILE A 294 9.73 33.68 -13.75
N GLN A 295 9.38 34.09 -12.54
CA GLN A 295 10.36 34.54 -11.55
C GLN A 295 11.27 33.39 -11.08
N LYS A 296 12.54 33.69 -10.78
CA LYS A 296 13.51 32.71 -10.26
C LYS A 296 13.04 32.08 -8.93
N ALA A 297 12.35 32.86 -8.09
CA ALA A 297 11.78 32.38 -6.84
C ALA A 297 10.65 31.35 -7.06
N THR A 298 9.86 31.50 -8.14
CA THR A 298 8.81 30.56 -8.54
C THR A 298 9.41 29.25 -9.06
N LEU A 299 10.50 29.31 -9.84
CA LEU A 299 11.23 28.13 -10.27
C LEU A 299 11.81 27.34 -9.08
N GLY A 300 12.42 28.04 -8.11
CA GLY A 300 12.90 27.40 -6.89
C GLY A 300 11.78 26.77 -6.06
N ALA A 301 10.62 27.41 -5.95
CA ALA A 301 9.47 26.84 -5.27
C ALA A 301 8.92 25.58 -5.95
N ILE A 302 8.94 25.52 -7.29
CA ILE A 302 8.54 24.32 -8.05
C ILE A 302 9.53 23.17 -7.77
N GLU A 303 10.82 23.46 -7.78
CA GLU A 303 11.87 22.48 -7.47
C GLU A 303 11.70 21.93 -6.04
N ASP A 304 11.49 22.81 -5.06
CA ASP A 304 11.25 22.44 -3.67
C ASP A 304 9.96 21.62 -3.47
N LEU A 305 8.87 21.99 -4.15
CA LEU A 305 7.60 21.25 -4.11
C LEU A 305 7.76 19.84 -4.67
N ASN A 306 8.40 19.71 -5.83
CA ASN A 306 8.66 18.41 -6.45
C ASN A 306 9.58 17.55 -5.57
N GLY A 307 10.65 18.12 -5.01
CA GLY A 307 11.54 17.40 -4.09
C GLY A 307 10.85 16.93 -2.81
N ARG A 308 9.93 17.74 -2.24
CA ARG A 308 9.13 17.34 -1.07
C ARG A 308 8.09 16.28 -1.41
N ALA A 309 7.52 16.31 -2.61
CA ALA A 309 6.60 15.28 -3.09
C ALA A 309 7.33 13.94 -3.29
N GLU A 310 8.54 13.96 -3.87
CA GLU A 310 9.40 12.79 -3.99
C GLU A 310 9.78 12.23 -2.60
N ALA A 311 10.16 13.09 -1.66
CA ALA A 311 10.45 12.68 -0.28
C ALA A 311 9.22 12.03 0.39
N LEU A 312 8.02 12.55 0.17
CA LEU A 312 6.77 11.94 0.66
C LEU A 312 6.50 10.58 0.00
N CYS A 313 6.67 10.46 -1.32
CA CYS A 313 6.56 9.16 -2.01
C CYS A 313 7.50 8.11 -1.42
N ASN A 314 8.76 8.46 -1.20
CA ASN A 314 9.75 7.58 -0.60
C ASN A 314 9.36 7.18 0.84
N ALA A 315 8.82 8.10 1.63
CA ALA A 315 8.34 7.82 2.97
C ALA A 315 7.10 6.90 2.98
N ILE A 316 6.18 7.07 2.02
CA ILE A 316 5.03 6.17 1.81
C ILE A 316 5.51 4.75 1.48
N ASP A 317 6.46 4.60 0.56
CA ASP A 317 7.00 3.30 0.16
C ASP A 317 7.75 2.60 1.30
N ALA A 318 8.50 3.36 2.11
CA ALA A 318 9.17 2.85 3.30
C ALA A 318 8.15 2.37 4.35
N PHE A 319 7.10 3.15 4.60
CA PHE A 319 6.00 2.79 5.50
C PHE A 319 5.25 1.54 5.02
N GLU A 320 4.91 1.42 3.74
CA GLU A 320 4.27 0.22 3.20
C GLU A 320 5.16 -1.03 3.28
N ARG A 321 6.47 -0.87 3.07
CA ARG A 321 7.43 -1.97 3.23
C ARG A 321 7.51 -2.43 4.69
N ALA A 322 7.53 -1.49 5.63
CA ALA A 322 7.46 -1.78 7.06
C ALA A 322 6.12 -2.46 7.43
N GLY A 323 5.01 -1.95 6.91
CA GLY A 323 3.66 -2.54 7.01
C GLY A 323 3.67 -4.02 6.66
N ARG A 324 4.13 -4.37 5.45
CA ARG A 324 4.22 -5.77 4.99
C ARG A 324 5.15 -6.64 5.82
N ALA A 325 6.22 -6.08 6.38
CA ALA A 325 7.23 -6.82 7.12
C ALA A 325 6.83 -7.07 8.58
N ARG A 326 6.18 -6.09 9.23
CA ARG A 326 5.82 -6.09 10.66
C ARG A 326 4.43 -6.65 10.89
N ILE A 327 3.45 -6.10 10.17
CA ILE A 327 2.16 -6.74 9.99
C ILE A 327 2.34 -7.64 8.78
N ARG A 328 3.13 -8.70 8.99
CA ARG A 328 2.87 -9.91 8.21
C ARG A 328 1.44 -10.22 8.58
N VAL A 329 0.55 -9.98 7.63
CA VAL A 329 -0.54 -10.90 7.45
C VAL A 329 0.17 -12.23 7.18
N ALA A 330 0.59 -12.93 8.25
CA ALA A 330 0.36 -14.35 8.30
C ALA A 330 -1.06 -14.43 7.79
N ALA A 331 -1.27 -15.01 6.60
CA ALA A 331 -2.60 -15.36 6.16
C ALA A 331 -3.27 -15.90 7.42
N GLU A 332 -4.20 -15.13 8.00
CA GLU A 332 -4.77 -15.49 9.28
C GLU A 332 -5.19 -16.94 9.11
N PRO A 333 -4.78 -17.88 9.98
CA PRO A 333 -5.58 -19.07 10.11
C PRO A 333 -6.96 -18.50 10.39
N PRO A 334 -7.97 -18.79 9.54
CA PRO A 334 -9.26 -18.13 9.66
C PRO A 334 -9.70 -18.28 11.11
N PRO A 335 -10.42 -17.28 11.68
CA PRO A 335 -11.06 -17.47 12.96
C PRO A 335 -11.70 -18.86 12.94
N ALA A 336 -11.50 -19.65 14.01
CA ALA A 336 -12.11 -20.96 14.09
C ALA A 336 -13.63 -20.79 13.93
N GLY A 337 -14.11 -20.92 12.68
CA GLY A 337 -15.34 -20.27 12.24
C GLY A 337 -15.23 -19.56 10.87
N GLN A 338 -14.96 -20.37 9.84
CA GLN A 338 -15.24 -20.12 8.41
C GLN A 338 -14.24 -19.20 7.66
N ALA A 339 -13.60 -19.76 6.62
CA ALA A 339 -13.09 -19.00 5.47
C ALA A 339 -14.14 -17.94 5.06
N PRO A 340 -13.79 -16.81 4.39
CA PRO A 340 -14.83 -16.01 3.75
C PRO A 340 -15.60 -17.00 2.89
N ALA A 341 -16.82 -17.33 3.33
CA ALA A 341 -17.67 -18.17 2.55
C ALA A 341 -17.81 -17.35 1.27
N ILE A 342 -17.19 -17.80 0.18
CA ILE A 342 -17.60 -17.38 -1.15
C ILE A 342 -19.09 -17.63 -1.09
N ASP A 343 -19.86 -16.55 -1.00
CA ASP A 343 -21.29 -16.64 -0.77
C ASP A 343 -21.79 -17.63 -1.82
N PRO A 344 -22.26 -18.84 -1.42
CA PRO A 344 -22.55 -19.89 -2.39
C PRO A 344 -23.63 -19.45 -3.38
N ARG A 345 -24.35 -18.38 -3.06
CA ARG A 345 -25.28 -17.69 -3.93
C ARG A 345 -24.61 -17.10 -5.18
N TRP A 346 -23.34 -16.70 -5.16
CA TRP A 346 -22.62 -16.26 -6.37
C TRP A 346 -22.45 -17.40 -7.37
N GLU A 347 -22.04 -18.58 -6.92
CA GLU A 347 -21.92 -19.76 -7.79
C GLU A 347 -23.29 -20.24 -8.25
N ALA A 348 -24.28 -20.28 -7.34
CA ALA A 348 -25.65 -20.59 -7.69
C ALA A 348 -26.23 -19.61 -8.73
N ALA A 349 -25.89 -18.32 -8.64
CA ALA A 349 -26.30 -17.30 -9.61
C ALA A 349 -25.67 -17.54 -10.99
N ARG A 350 -24.39 -17.91 -11.08
CA ARG A 350 -23.72 -18.27 -12.34
C ARG A 350 -24.36 -19.49 -13.00
N ILE A 351 -24.65 -20.51 -12.21
CA ILE A 351 -25.40 -21.70 -12.67
C ILE A 351 -26.79 -21.27 -13.17
N ALA A 352 -27.50 -20.42 -12.43
CA ALA A 352 -28.82 -19.94 -12.82
C ALA A 352 -28.82 -19.11 -14.12
N VAL A 353 -27.80 -18.28 -14.36
CA VAL A 353 -27.59 -17.57 -15.63
C VAL A 353 -27.42 -18.57 -16.78
N THR A 354 -26.60 -19.60 -16.58
CA THR A 354 -26.35 -20.64 -17.58
C THR A 354 -27.61 -21.44 -17.89
N ASP A 355 -28.38 -21.81 -16.86
CA ASP A 355 -29.65 -22.49 -17.01
C ASP A 355 -30.69 -21.64 -17.76
N LEU A 356 -30.78 -20.36 -17.42
CA LEU A 356 -31.68 -19.42 -18.09
C LEU A 356 -31.33 -19.26 -19.58
N ALA A 357 -30.04 -19.22 -19.91
CA ALA A 357 -29.59 -19.18 -21.29
C ALA A 357 -29.99 -20.44 -22.09
N ALA A 358 -29.99 -21.60 -21.44
CA ALA A 358 -30.38 -22.87 -22.07
C ALA A 358 -31.90 -22.99 -22.34
N ASP A 359 -32.76 -22.10 -21.80
CA ASP A 359 -34.22 -22.15 -22.04
C ASP A 359 -34.58 -22.09 -23.51
N ARG A 360 -33.83 -21.34 -24.31
CA ARG A 360 -34.08 -21.23 -25.75
C ARG A 360 -34.03 -22.59 -26.44
N MET A 361 -33.09 -23.44 -26.06
CA MET A 361 -32.92 -24.78 -26.62
C MET A 361 -33.91 -25.78 -26.05
N ARG A 362 -34.45 -25.49 -24.85
CA ARG A 362 -35.41 -26.34 -24.13
C ARG A 362 -36.87 -25.97 -24.42
N GLY A 363 -37.13 -24.99 -25.29
CA GLY A 363 -38.49 -24.50 -25.57
C GLY A 363 -39.12 -23.70 -24.43
N GLY A 364 -38.31 -23.14 -23.52
CA GLY A 364 -38.76 -22.36 -22.36
C GLY A 364 -39.02 -20.88 -22.65
N LEU A 365 -38.81 -20.42 -23.89
CA LEU A 365 -39.09 -19.04 -24.29
C LEU A 365 -40.54 -18.89 -24.76
N PRO A 366 -41.30 -17.91 -24.23
CA PRO A 366 -42.65 -17.61 -24.70
C PRO A 366 -42.69 -17.17 -26.17
N GLN A 367 -41.65 -16.45 -26.61
CA GLN A 367 -41.55 -15.91 -27.97
C GLN A 367 -40.08 -15.76 -28.36
N ILE A 368 -39.77 -16.00 -29.64
CA ILE A 368 -38.43 -15.80 -30.18
C ILE A 368 -38.23 -14.33 -30.59
N VAL A 369 -37.14 -13.73 -30.12
CA VAL A 369 -36.68 -12.40 -30.57
C VAL A 369 -35.86 -12.52 -31.86
N GLN A 370 -36.12 -11.62 -32.80
CA GLN A 370 -35.44 -11.49 -34.09
C GLN A 370 -33.94 -11.15 -33.93
N LEU A 371 -33.10 -11.79 -34.73
CA LEU A 371 -31.65 -11.56 -34.80
C LEU A 371 -31.29 -10.41 -35.77
N PRO A 372 -30.15 -9.71 -35.55
CA PRO A 372 -29.25 -9.78 -34.38
C PRO A 372 -29.89 -9.22 -33.11
N SER A 373 -29.54 -9.79 -31.95
CA SER A 373 -30.10 -9.37 -30.66
C SER A 373 -29.05 -9.25 -29.55
N VAL A 374 -29.38 -8.48 -28.52
CA VAL A 374 -28.68 -8.44 -27.23
C VAL A 374 -29.59 -9.01 -26.14
N VAL A 375 -29.03 -9.83 -25.26
CA VAL A 375 -29.68 -10.43 -24.10
C VAL A 375 -29.01 -9.92 -22.83
N LEU A 376 -29.81 -9.34 -21.96
CA LEU A 376 -29.44 -8.82 -20.66
C LEU A 376 -30.05 -9.70 -19.58
N ARG A 377 -29.22 -10.20 -18.66
CA ARG A 377 -29.65 -11.03 -17.53
C ARG A 377 -29.27 -10.36 -16.24
N VAL A 378 -30.23 -10.23 -15.34
CA VAL A 378 -30.06 -9.65 -14.01
C VAL A 378 -30.48 -10.73 -13.01
N VAL A 379 -29.53 -11.21 -12.22
CA VAL A 379 -29.71 -12.30 -11.25
C VAL A 379 -29.39 -11.78 -9.85
N PRO A 380 -30.40 -11.27 -9.11
CA PRO A 380 -30.22 -10.84 -7.73
C PRO A 380 -29.81 -12.03 -6.86
N LEU A 381 -28.79 -11.87 -6.01
CA LEU A 381 -28.34 -12.93 -5.12
C LEU A 381 -29.44 -13.38 -4.14
N ALA A 382 -30.30 -12.45 -3.72
CA ALA A 382 -31.46 -12.75 -2.90
C ALA A 382 -32.42 -13.78 -3.55
N ALA A 383 -32.41 -13.92 -4.88
CA ALA A 383 -33.21 -14.95 -5.56
C ALA A 383 -32.67 -16.37 -5.30
N MET A 384 -31.39 -16.53 -4.98
CA MET A 384 -30.77 -17.84 -4.71
C MET A 384 -31.24 -18.45 -3.39
N ASP A 385 -31.75 -17.62 -2.48
CA ASP A 385 -32.45 -18.06 -1.26
C ASP A 385 -33.88 -18.58 -1.54
N ARG A 386 -34.31 -18.55 -2.81
CA ARG A 386 -35.66 -18.95 -3.28
C ARG A 386 -36.79 -18.34 -2.45
N PRO A 387 -36.81 -17.01 -2.29
CA PRO A 387 -37.85 -16.34 -1.53
C PRO A 387 -39.23 -16.59 -2.15
N ARG A 388 -40.27 -16.53 -1.33
CA ARG A 388 -41.64 -16.56 -1.84
C ARG A 388 -41.89 -15.31 -2.69
N ILE A 389 -42.11 -15.52 -3.98
CA ILE A 389 -42.50 -14.46 -4.92
C ILE A 389 -43.99 -14.18 -4.79
N ASP A 390 -44.36 -12.92 -4.56
CA ASP A 390 -45.75 -12.46 -4.59
C ASP A 390 -46.17 -12.16 -6.04
N PRO A 391 -47.10 -12.95 -6.64
CA PRO A 391 -47.57 -12.71 -8.00
C PRO A 391 -48.16 -11.31 -8.21
N LYS A 392 -48.75 -10.70 -7.17
CA LYS A 392 -49.32 -9.34 -7.30
C LYS A 392 -48.23 -8.28 -7.43
N ALA A 393 -47.14 -8.43 -6.68
CA ALA A 393 -45.96 -7.56 -6.80
C ALA A 393 -45.31 -7.71 -8.19
N VAL A 394 -45.21 -8.95 -8.72
CA VAL A 394 -44.69 -9.18 -10.07
C VAL A 394 -45.59 -8.57 -11.13
N LEU A 395 -46.92 -8.74 -11.06
CA LEU A 395 -47.85 -8.11 -12.01
C LEU A 395 -47.78 -6.57 -11.97
N PHE A 396 -47.56 -5.98 -10.80
CA PHE A 396 -47.34 -4.55 -10.68
C PHE A 396 -46.02 -4.12 -11.33
N ALA A 397 -44.92 -4.84 -11.07
CA ALA A 397 -43.61 -4.60 -11.66
C ALA A 397 -43.59 -4.85 -13.19
N ALA A 398 -44.38 -5.81 -13.68
CA ALA A 398 -44.49 -6.18 -15.09
C ALA A 398 -44.98 -5.03 -15.99
N ARG A 399 -45.62 -4.00 -15.41
CA ARG A 399 -45.93 -2.75 -16.12
C ARG A 399 -44.70 -2.02 -16.67
N ARG A 400 -43.51 -2.33 -16.14
CA ARG A 400 -42.21 -1.82 -16.58
C ARG A 400 -41.46 -2.78 -17.50
N PHE A 401 -42.01 -3.96 -17.82
CA PHE A 401 -41.41 -4.88 -18.79
C PHE A 401 -41.30 -4.24 -20.19
N PRO A 402 -42.31 -3.52 -20.69
CA PRO A 402 -42.16 -2.85 -21.97
C PRO A 402 -41.00 -1.83 -21.96
N PRO A 403 -40.19 -1.78 -23.04
CA PRO A 403 -39.08 -0.83 -23.14
C PRO A 403 -39.57 0.62 -23.17
N ASN A 404 -40.78 0.87 -23.67
CA ASN A 404 -41.45 2.17 -23.56
C ASN A 404 -42.97 2.00 -23.42
N THR A 405 -43.65 3.08 -23.02
CA THR A 405 -45.09 3.07 -22.69
C THR A 405 -46.03 3.05 -23.90
N GLN A 406 -45.51 3.19 -25.13
CA GLN A 406 -46.32 3.32 -26.34
C GLN A 406 -46.34 2.05 -27.18
N VAL A 407 -45.49 1.06 -26.87
CA VAL A 407 -45.42 -0.20 -27.61
C VAL A 407 -46.63 -1.07 -27.26
N LYS A 408 -47.27 -1.64 -28.29
CA LYS A 408 -48.28 -2.69 -28.11
C LYS A 408 -47.61 -3.99 -27.71
N VAL A 409 -48.12 -4.61 -26.66
CA VAL A 409 -47.52 -5.80 -26.05
C VAL A 409 -48.53 -6.91 -25.91
N GLU A 410 -48.04 -8.13 -25.99
CA GLU A 410 -48.70 -9.30 -25.41
C GLU A 410 -48.01 -9.62 -24.10
N SER A 411 -48.78 -9.99 -23.08
CA SER A 411 -48.24 -10.30 -21.75
C SER A 411 -49.07 -11.38 -21.11
N ASP A 412 -48.40 -12.35 -20.51
CA ASP A 412 -49.03 -13.47 -19.84
C ASP A 412 -48.08 -14.05 -18.78
N SER A 413 -48.52 -15.11 -18.10
CA SER A 413 -47.75 -15.80 -17.07
C SER A 413 -48.12 -17.28 -16.98
N ASP A 414 -47.16 -18.09 -16.54
CA ASP A 414 -47.32 -19.51 -16.26
C ASP A 414 -46.78 -19.86 -14.86
N GLU A 415 -46.70 -21.15 -14.53
CA GLU A 415 -46.17 -21.65 -13.27
C GLU A 415 -44.69 -21.27 -13.03
N ARG A 416 -43.94 -20.93 -14.09
CA ARG A 416 -42.50 -20.68 -14.07
C ARG A 416 -42.17 -19.20 -14.16
N GLN A 417 -42.88 -18.42 -14.98
CA GLN A 417 -42.47 -17.08 -15.39
C GLN A 417 -43.65 -16.13 -15.68
N TRP A 418 -43.32 -14.84 -15.75
CA TRP A 418 -44.17 -13.77 -16.29
C TRP A 418 -43.40 -13.12 -17.42
N TRP A 419 -44.08 -12.74 -18.50
CA TRP A 419 -43.41 -12.15 -19.65
C TRP A 419 -44.24 -11.08 -20.33
N SER A 420 -43.54 -10.23 -21.07
CA SER A 420 -44.11 -9.32 -22.06
C SER A 420 -43.23 -9.31 -23.29
N PHE A 421 -43.84 -9.32 -24.47
CA PHE A 421 -43.13 -9.13 -25.73
C PHE A 421 -43.89 -8.18 -26.66
N GLY A 422 -43.19 -7.59 -27.62
CA GLY A 422 -43.79 -6.73 -28.63
C GLY A 422 -44.60 -7.54 -29.65
N ILE A 423 -45.77 -7.05 -30.05
CA ILE A 423 -46.58 -7.73 -31.08
C ILE A 423 -45.79 -7.76 -32.40
N PRO A 424 -45.60 -8.94 -33.04
CA PRO A 424 -44.92 -9.06 -34.32
C PRO A 424 -45.56 -8.17 -35.41
N LEU A 425 -44.73 -7.43 -36.14
CA LEU A 425 -45.20 -6.49 -37.19
C LEU A 425 -45.71 -7.20 -38.45
N ILE A 426 -45.26 -8.44 -38.69
CA ILE A 426 -45.66 -9.27 -39.83
C ILE A 426 -46.04 -10.66 -39.29
N PRO A 427 -47.32 -11.05 -39.31
CA PRO A 427 -47.73 -12.41 -38.97
C PRO A 427 -47.31 -13.35 -40.11
N THR A 428 -46.17 -14.01 -39.98
CA THR A 428 -45.81 -15.14 -40.84
C THR A 428 -46.53 -16.40 -40.35
N ALA A 429 -46.88 -17.30 -41.26
CA ALA A 429 -47.61 -18.53 -40.93
C ALA A 429 -46.81 -19.50 -40.03
N ASN A 430 -45.49 -19.32 -39.93
CA ASN A 430 -44.59 -20.14 -39.12
C ASN A 430 -43.69 -19.21 -38.29
N ASN A 431 -43.96 -19.11 -36.99
CA ASN A 431 -43.18 -18.39 -35.95
C ASN A 431 -43.01 -16.87 -36.17
N PRO A 432 -44.01 -16.05 -35.80
CA PRO A 432 -43.88 -14.60 -35.90
C PRO A 432 -42.87 -14.09 -34.86
N GLU A 433 -41.70 -13.58 -35.29
CA GLU A 433 -40.64 -13.10 -34.38
C GLU A 433 -41.01 -11.75 -33.74
N THR A 434 -40.63 -11.56 -32.48
CA THR A 434 -40.77 -10.27 -31.80
C THR A 434 -39.47 -9.46 -31.87
N ARG A 435 -39.55 -8.15 -31.69
CA ARG A 435 -38.37 -7.28 -31.59
C ARG A 435 -37.79 -7.19 -30.19
N TRP A 436 -38.54 -7.59 -29.16
CA TRP A 436 -38.06 -7.64 -27.79
C TRP A 436 -38.94 -8.55 -26.92
N LEU A 437 -38.34 -9.09 -25.85
CA LEU A 437 -38.97 -9.92 -24.83
C LEU A 437 -38.39 -9.52 -23.47
N THR A 438 -39.24 -9.28 -22.48
CA THR A 438 -38.83 -9.25 -21.06
C THR A 438 -39.50 -10.39 -20.34
N ARG A 439 -38.78 -11.07 -19.46
CA ARG A 439 -39.34 -12.08 -18.58
C ARG A 439 -38.76 -12.04 -17.17
N PHE A 440 -39.62 -12.31 -16.20
CA PHE A 440 -39.26 -12.63 -14.82
C PHE A 440 -39.48 -14.13 -14.62
N VAL A 441 -38.42 -14.85 -14.29
CA VAL A 441 -38.40 -16.31 -14.14
C VAL A 441 -38.11 -16.67 -12.68
N ARG A 442 -38.90 -17.58 -12.10
CA ARG A 442 -38.66 -18.04 -10.72
C ARG A 442 -37.26 -18.68 -10.60
N PRO A 443 -36.53 -18.46 -9.49
CA PRO A 443 -36.97 -17.82 -8.25
C PRO A 443 -36.84 -16.29 -8.19
N GLY A 444 -36.39 -15.63 -9.25
CA GLY A 444 -36.17 -14.17 -9.23
C GLY A 444 -35.25 -13.63 -10.32
N LEU A 445 -35.10 -14.38 -11.42
CA LEU A 445 -34.21 -14.06 -12.53
C LEU A 445 -34.94 -13.14 -13.50
N LEU A 446 -34.26 -12.10 -13.98
CA LEU A 446 -34.77 -11.21 -15.01
C LEU A 446 -33.97 -11.38 -16.29
N GLU A 447 -34.66 -11.51 -17.42
CA GLU A 447 -34.06 -11.49 -18.74
C GLU A 447 -34.79 -10.49 -19.63
N PHE A 448 -34.00 -9.72 -20.36
CA PHE A 448 -34.47 -8.85 -21.43
C PHE A 448 -33.69 -9.15 -22.69
N GLU A 449 -34.36 -9.45 -23.79
CA GLU A 449 -33.75 -9.61 -25.10
C GLU A 449 -34.37 -8.60 -26.07
N MET A 450 -33.55 -7.93 -26.88
CA MET A 450 -34.03 -7.04 -27.94
C MET A 450 -33.22 -7.17 -29.22
N THR A 451 -33.85 -6.93 -30.37
CA THR A 451 -33.19 -6.81 -31.67
C THR A 451 -32.39 -5.51 -31.72
N ILE A 452 -31.08 -5.60 -32.05
CA ILE A 452 -30.16 -4.46 -32.06
C ILE A 452 -30.02 -3.80 -33.44
N GLY A 453 -30.49 -4.45 -34.50
CA GLY A 453 -30.39 -3.97 -35.86
C GLY A 453 -31.08 -4.92 -36.84
N GLY A 454 -31.02 -4.59 -38.12
CA GLY A 454 -31.55 -5.45 -39.18
C GLY A 454 -30.94 -5.07 -40.52
N ARG A 455 -31.02 -5.97 -41.49
CA ARG A 455 -30.61 -5.67 -42.86
C ARG A 455 -31.55 -4.62 -43.46
N ILE A 456 -30.95 -3.68 -44.17
CA ILE A 456 -31.66 -2.66 -44.95
C ILE A 456 -31.45 -3.04 -46.42
N ASP A 457 -32.54 -3.19 -47.16
CA ASP A 457 -32.54 -3.69 -48.55
C ASP A 457 -31.80 -5.03 -48.68
N ASP A 458 -30.92 -5.15 -49.69
CA ASP A 458 -30.10 -6.34 -49.97
C ASP A 458 -28.68 -6.23 -49.37
N ASP A 459 -28.43 -5.29 -48.44
CA ASP A 459 -27.10 -5.10 -47.84
C ASP A 459 -26.74 -6.31 -46.95
N PRO A 460 -25.59 -6.99 -47.19
CA PRO A 460 -25.13 -8.06 -46.33
C PRO A 460 -24.67 -7.59 -44.95
N GLU A 461 -24.46 -6.29 -44.72
CA GLU A 461 -23.92 -5.74 -43.48
C GLU A 461 -25.01 -5.09 -42.61
N ILE A 462 -24.90 -5.26 -41.29
CA ILE A 462 -25.80 -4.64 -40.32
C ILE A 462 -25.01 -3.59 -39.54
N VAL A 463 -25.17 -2.33 -39.90
CA VAL A 463 -24.47 -1.21 -39.26
C VAL A 463 -25.28 -0.70 -38.07
N ILE A 464 -24.63 -0.58 -36.90
CA ILE A 464 -25.25 -0.16 -35.64
C ILE A 464 -24.43 0.97 -35.02
N ASP A 465 -25.10 2.01 -34.51
CA ASP A 465 -24.47 3.06 -33.70
C ASP A 465 -24.12 2.50 -32.31
N GLY A 466 -22.81 2.44 -32.01
CA GLY A 466 -22.34 1.86 -30.76
C GLY A 466 -22.67 2.67 -29.52
N ARG A 467 -22.78 4.00 -29.62
CA ARG A 467 -23.15 4.84 -28.47
C ARG A 467 -24.63 4.66 -28.12
N GLU A 468 -25.49 4.56 -29.14
CA GLU A 468 -26.91 4.28 -28.93
C GLU A 468 -27.11 2.88 -28.32
N LEU A 469 -26.34 1.89 -28.78
CA LEU A 469 -26.37 0.54 -28.23
C LEU A 469 -25.96 0.50 -26.75
N GLU A 470 -24.85 1.15 -26.38
CA GLU A 470 -24.41 1.23 -24.98
C GLU A 470 -25.43 1.92 -24.09
N GLY A 471 -25.94 3.07 -24.53
CA GLY A 471 -26.97 3.81 -23.81
C GLY A 471 -28.23 2.96 -23.58
N GLY A 472 -28.67 2.24 -24.61
CA GLY A 472 -29.79 1.30 -24.49
C GLY A 472 -29.52 0.17 -23.50
N ILE A 473 -28.32 -0.43 -23.51
CA ILE A 473 -27.95 -1.48 -22.56
C ILE A 473 -28.01 -0.96 -21.11
N VAL A 474 -27.44 0.21 -20.84
CA VAL A 474 -27.49 0.84 -19.51
C VAL A 474 -28.93 1.09 -19.09
N GLU A 475 -29.74 1.73 -19.94
CA GLU A 475 -31.15 2.04 -19.66
C GLU A 475 -31.95 0.78 -19.30
N HIS A 476 -31.75 -0.31 -20.05
CA HIS A 476 -32.48 -1.55 -19.82
C HIS A 476 -31.98 -2.29 -18.58
N LEU A 477 -30.69 -2.28 -18.27
CA LEU A 477 -30.19 -2.86 -17.02
C LEU A 477 -30.73 -2.10 -15.80
N GLU A 478 -30.75 -0.77 -15.83
CA GLU A 478 -31.31 0.06 -14.76
C GLU A 478 -32.84 -0.13 -14.61
N ARG A 479 -33.54 -0.34 -15.72
CA ARG A 479 -34.97 -0.71 -15.71
C ARG A 479 -35.19 -2.07 -15.04
N LEU A 480 -34.41 -3.09 -15.39
CA LEU A 480 -34.47 -4.42 -14.77
C LEU A 480 -34.13 -4.35 -13.27
N ALA A 481 -33.13 -3.55 -12.89
CA ALA A 481 -32.80 -3.24 -11.51
C ALA A 481 -34.00 -2.66 -10.74
N GLY A 482 -34.70 -1.68 -11.32
CA GLY A 482 -35.90 -1.10 -10.74
C GLY A 482 -37.06 -2.10 -10.58
N ILE A 483 -37.20 -3.06 -11.50
CA ILE A 483 -38.18 -4.15 -11.41
C ILE A 483 -37.84 -5.09 -10.24
N ALA A 484 -36.59 -5.56 -10.16
CA ALA A 484 -36.13 -6.44 -9.06
C ALA A 484 -36.34 -5.77 -7.68
N SER A 485 -35.99 -4.49 -7.55
CA SER A 485 -36.20 -3.71 -6.33
C SER A 485 -37.69 -3.60 -5.96
N THR A 486 -38.58 -3.46 -6.95
CA THR A 486 -40.05 -3.41 -6.74
C THR A 486 -40.61 -4.75 -6.23
N ILE A 487 -40.00 -5.87 -6.63
CA ILE A 487 -40.38 -7.23 -6.20
C ILE A 487 -39.73 -7.59 -4.85
N GLY A 488 -38.89 -6.71 -4.30
CA GLY A 488 -38.20 -6.91 -3.01
C GLY A 488 -36.90 -7.70 -3.11
N LEU A 489 -36.38 -7.91 -4.33
CA LEU A 489 -35.09 -8.56 -4.59
C LEU A 489 -33.99 -7.49 -4.64
N LYS A 490 -33.55 -7.04 -3.45
CA LYS A 490 -32.50 -6.04 -3.27
C LYS A 490 -31.16 -6.68 -2.92
N GLY A 491 -30.09 -5.89 -2.98
CA GLY A 491 -28.73 -6.30 -2.61
C GLY A 491 -27.90 -6.69 -3.84
N PRO A 492 -26.87 -7.55 -3.64
CA PRO A 492 -25.94 -7.88 -4.70
C PRO A 492 -26.58 -8.60 -5.89
N VAL A 493 -26.01 -8.42 -7.07
CA VAL A 493 -26.53 -8.94 -8.33
C VAL A 493 -25.42 -9.40 -9.25
N LEU A 494 -25.69 -10.46 -10.00
CA LEU A 494 -24.89 -10.89 -11.14
C LEU A 494 -25.56 -10.41 -12.44
N ILE A 495 -24.81 -9.70 -13.27
CA ILE A 495 -25.26 -9.20 -14.58
C ILE A 495 -24.54 -9.98 -15.68
N GLY A 496 -25.31 -10.48 -16.64
CA GLY A 496 -24.80 -11.12 -17.86
C GLY A 496 -25.27 -10.40 -19.11
N ILE A 497 -24.36 -10.18 -20.06
CA ILE A 497 -24.66 -9.54 -21.35
C ILE A 497 -24.15 -10.47 -22.46
N ALA A 498 -25.04 -10.82 -23.39
CA ALA A 498 -24.71 -11.66 -24.53
C ALA A 498 -25.34 -11.10 -25.80
N PHE A 499 -24.64 -11.24 -26.92
CA PHE A 499 -25.12 -10.89 -28.25
C PHE A 499 -25.25 -12.12 -29.12
N ARG A 500 -26.22 -12.10 -30.03
CA ARG A 500 -26.52 -13.22 -30.92
C ARG A 500 -26.77 -12.75 -32.34
N GLY A 501 -26.39 -13.57 -33.31
CA GLY A 501 -26.55 -13.29 -34.74
C GLY A 501 -25.68 -12.12 -35.23
N VAL A 502 -24.54 -11.88 -34.58
CA VAL A 502 -23.71 -10.69 -34.82
C VAL A 502 -22.62 -10.88 -35.89
N GLU A 503 -22.68 -11.95 -36.69
CA GLU A 503 -21.68 -12.26 -37.73
C GLU A 503 -21.49 -11.11 -38.71
N ASP A 504 -22.59 -10.49 -39.10
CA ASP A 504 -22.68 -9.42 -40.09
C ASP A 504 -22.74 -8.02 -39.48
N VAL A 505 -22.65 -7.90 -38.14
CA VAL A 505 -22.78 -6.62 -37.44
C VAL A 505 -21.47 -5.83 -37.48
N ILE A 506 -21.58 -4.54 -37.82
CA ILE A 506 -20.51 -3.54 -37.75
C ILE A 506 -20.92 -2.46 -36.74
N LEU A 507 -20.12 -2.33 -35.68
CA LEU A 507 -20.31 -1.30 -34.65
C LEU A 507 -19.56 -0.03 -35.05
N GLN A 508 -20.30 1.06 -35.25
CA GLN A 508 -19.74 2.35 -35.66
C GLN A 508 -19.75 3.37 -34.52
N ARG A 509 -18.76 4.27 -34.56
CA ARG A 509 -18.74 5.53 -33.82
C ARG A 509 -18.85 6.70 -34.80
N ALA A 510 -18.81 7.94 -34.31
CA ALA A 510 -18.95 9.15 -35.12
C ALA A 510 -18.00 9.27 -36.34
N ARG A 511 -16.89 8.52 -36.35
CA ARG A 511 -16.02 8.35 -37.53
C ARG A 511 -16.28 6.98 -38.17
N PRO A 512 -16.49 6.91 -39.50
CA PRO A 512 -16.62 5.64 -40.21
C PRO A 512 -15.44 4.71 -39.92
N GLY A 513 -15.72 3.43 -39.67
CA GLY A 513 -14.74 2.42 -39.31
C GLY A 513 -15.39 1.19 -38.70
N GLY A 514 -14.62 0.43 -37.93
CA GLY A 514 -15.05 -0.85 -37.36
C GLY A 514 -14.90 -2.00 -38.34
N ARG A 515 -15.03 -3.22 -37.83
CA ARG A 515 -15.01 -4.47 -38.61
C ARG A 515 -16.23 -5.30 -38.26
N LYS A 516 -16.60 -6.21 -39.16
CA LYS A 516 -17.58 -7.25 -38.85
C LYS A 516 -17.11 -8.09 -37.67
N MET A 517 -18.00 -8.39 -36.74
CA MET A 517 -17.65 -9.19 -35.56
C MET A 517 -17.35 -10.66 -35.93
N HIS A 518 -17.87 -11.18 -37.04
CA HIS A 518 -17.63 -12.55 -37.54
C HIS A 518 -17.88 -13.67 -36.50
N LYS A 519 -18.75 -13.40 -35.52
CA LYS A 519 -19.09 -14.32 -34.43
C LYS A 519 -20.60 -14.53 -34.39
N PRO A 520 -21.09 -15.78 -34.32
CA PRO A 520 -22.52 -16.03 -34.15
C PRO A 520 -23.03 -15.57 -32.80
N GLU A 521 -22.19 -15.67 -31.76
CA GLU A 521 -22.52 -15.20 -30.42
C GLU A 521 -21.29 -14.52 -29.78
N LEU A 522 -21.55 -13.51 -28.96
CA LEU A 522 -20.54 -12.82 -28.15
C LEU A 522 -21.02 -12.76 -26.71
N PHE A 523 -20.26 -13.34 -25.79
CA PHE A 523 -20.51 -13.27 -24.35
C PHE A 523 -19.54 -12.28 -23.72
N LEU A 524 -20.07 -11.30 -23.00
CA LEU A 524 -19.25 -10.39 -22.21
C LEU A 524 -19.01 -10.98 -20.81
N PRO A 525 -17.88 -10.64 -20.14
CA PRO A 525 -17.64 -11.10 -18.78
C PRO A 525 -18.76 -10.70 -17.82
N GLU A 526 -19.12 -11.63 -16.93
CA GLU A 526 -20.15 -11.40 -15.92
C GLU A 526 -19.72 -10.28 -14.97
N LEU A 527 -20.63 -9.36 -14.69
CA LEU A 527 -20.41 -8.24 -13.78
C LEU A 527 -21.08 -8.52 -12.43
N GLN A 528 -20.32 -8.45 -11.35
CA GLN A 528 -20.83 -8.53 -9.97
C GLN A 528 -21.02 -7.12 -9.44
N VAL A 529 -22.24 -6.78 -9.01
CA VAL A 529 -22.56 -5.45 -8.47
C VAL A 529 -23.12 -5.65 -7.05
N GLU A 530 -22.50 -5.00 -6.07
CA GLU A 530 -22.89 -5.12 -4.64
C GLU A 530 -24.23 -4.47 -4.31
N ASP A 531 -24.57 -3.39 -5.01
CA ASP A 531 -25.85 -2.70 -4.86
C ASP A 531 -26.45 -2.34 -6.22
N LEU A 532 -27.60 -2.94 -6.50
CA LEU A 532 -28.45 -2.73 -7.67
C LEU A 532 -28.95 -1.27 -7.83
N GLY A 533 -28.82 -0.43 -6.80
CA GLY A 533 -29.10 1.01 -6.86
C GLY A 533 -27.95 1.89 -7.38
N THR A 534 -26.77 1.31 -7.62
CA THR A 534 -25.60 2.05 -8.12
C THR A 534 -25.77 2.37 -9.61
N PRO A 535 -25.47 3.60 -10.07
CA PRO A 535 -25.46 3.93 -11.50
C PRO A 535 -24.53 2.96 -12.26
N LEU A 536 -25.07 2.23 -13.25
CA LEU A 536 -24.35 1.12 -13.88
C LEU A 536 -23.36 1.55 -14.96
N HIS A 537 -23.44 2.80 -15.43
CA HIS A 537 -22.62 3.31 -16.54
C HIS A 537 -21.12 3.07 -16.33
N ASP A 538 -20.55 3.52 -15.21
CA ASP A 538 -19.12 3.39 -14.92
C ASP A 538 -18.69 1.93 -14.67
N LEU A 539 -19.59 1.12 -14.12
CA LEU A 539 -19.32 -0.28 -13.81
C LEU A 539 -19.25 -1.17 -15.06
N LEU A 540 -19.84 -0.73 -16.18
CA LEU A 540 -19.90 -1.47 -17.44
C LEU A 540 -18.73 -1.19 -18.39
N ARG A 541 -17.75 -0.39 -17.97
CA ARG A 541 -16.61 0.01 -18.82
C ARG A 541 -15.90 -1.19 -19.45
N GLU A 542 -15.55 -2.19 -18.64
CA GLU A 542 -14.85 -3.38 -19.13
C GLU A 542 -15.70 -4.18 -20.14
N GLN A 543 -17.01 -4.32 -19.88
CA GLN A 543 -17.93 -4.99 -20.80
C GLN A 543 -17.98 -4.25 -22.14
N PHE A 544 -18.06 -2.93 -22.13
CA PHE A 544 -18.11 -2.12 -23.34
C PHE A 544 -16.76 -2.11 -24.08
N ASP A 545 -15.63 -2.00 -23.39
CA ASP A 545 -14.31 -2.10 -24.04
C ASP A 545 -14.17 -3.42 -24.81
N ILE A 546 -14.60 -4.54 -24.22
CA ILE A 546 -14.57 -5.85 -24.87
C ILE A 546 -15.51 -5.91 -26.08
N LEU A 547 -16.69 -5.30 -26.00
CA LEU A 547 -17.63 -5.20 -27.13
C LEU A 547 -17.00 -4.44 -28.31
N TRP A 548 -16.39 -3.28 -28.04
CA TRP A 548 -15.75 -2.46 -29.07
C TRP A 548 -14.52 -3.14 -29.68
N GLN A 549 -13.71 -3.82 -28.85
CA GLN A 549 -12.60 -4.63 -29.33
C GLN A 549 -13.07 -5.80 -30.21
N ALA A 550 -14.18 -6.46 -29.85
CA ALA A 550 -14.79 -7.49 -30.68
C ALA A 550 -15.28 -6.95 -32.04
N ALA A 551 -15.62 -5.67 -32.12
CA ALA A 551 -15.95 -4.95 -33.35
C ALA A 551 -14.73 -4.32 -34.07
N GLY A 552 -13.50 -4.61 -33.62
CA GLY A 552 -12.27 -4.17 -34.28
C GLY A 552 -11.76 -2.79 -33.86
N TRP A 553 -12.23 -2.23 -32.75
CA TRP A 553 -11.75 -0.98 -32.16
C TRP A 553 -10.82 -1.28 -30.96
N PRO A 554 -9.49 -1.23 -31.14
CA PRO A 554 -8.53 -1.64 -30.10
C PRO A 554 -8.47 -0.68 -28.91
N ASP A 555 -8.95 0.56 -29.10
CA ASP A 555 -9.02 1.62 -28.12
C ASP A 555 -10.21 1.50 -27.15
N GLY A 556 -11.09 0.51 -27.35
CA GLY A 556 -12.22 0.28 -26.45
C GLY A 556 -13.39 1.23 -26.70
N SER A 557 -14.22 1.43 -25.67
CA SER A 557 -15.43 2.23 -25.77
C SER A 557 -15.14 3.73 -25.79
N PRO A 558 -15.70 4.49 -26.76
CA PRO A 558 -15.54 5.94 -26.86
C PRO A 558 -16.47 6.73 -25.92
N SER A 559 -17.10 6.06 -24.96
CA SER A 559 -18.08 6.65 -24.03
C SER A 559 -17.51 6.99 -22.66
N PHE A 560 -16.25 6.62 -22.39
CA PHE A 560 -15.55 6.86 -21.12
C PHE A 560 -14.35 7.81 -21.24
N ASP A 561 -14.14 8.38 -22.43
CA ASP A 561 -13.07 9.34 -22.77
C ASP A 561 -13.45 10.80 -22.53
#